data_AF-A0A2K3NAM6-F1
#
_entry.id   AF-A0A2K3NAM6-F1
#
_cell.length_a   1.000
_cell.length_b   1.000
_cell.length_c   1.000
_cell.angle_alpha   90.00
_cell.angle_beta   90.00
_cell.angle_gamma   90.00
#
_symmetry.space_group_name_H-M   'P 1'
#
loop_
_entity.id
_entity.type
_entity.pdbx_description
1 polymer ?
#
loop_
_entity_poly.entity_id
_entity_poly.type
_entity_poly.pdbx_seq_one_letter_code
_entity_poly.pdbx_strand_id
1 'polypeptide(L)'
;MMHDLEAMLTAFFVSDYIPFMGWIDKLSGLHTRLDQIFKEMDEFYQEIIDEHLDPNRQQSNEEVIVDVLLQLKKQQLFSIDLTFDHIKGVLMDNYT
;
A
#
# COMPACT_ATOMS: atom_id res chain seq x y z
N MET A 1 11.91 -6.12 -1.47
CA MET A 1 10.65 -5.52 -0.99
C MET A 1 10.89 -4.34 -0.02
N MET A 2 10.99 -4.47 1.31
CA MET A 2 11.10 -3.28 2.19
C MET A 2 12.33 -2.41 1.93
N HIS A 3 13.52 -2.98 1.77
CA HIS A 3 14.72 -2.21 1.41
C HIS A 3 14.59 -1.52 0.04
N ASP A 4 13.86 -2.11 -0.91
CA ASP A 4 13.61 -1.48 -2.22
C ASP A 4 12.61 -0.33 -2.13
N LEU A 5 11.62 -0.48 -1.25
CA LEU A 5 10.63 0.55 -0.94
C LEU A 5 11.29 1.76 -0.25
N GLU A 6 12.10 1.54 0.78
CA GLU A 6 12.89 2.59 1.43
C GLU A 6 13.81 3.31 0.43
N ALA A 7 14.46 2.55 -0.45
CA ALA A 7 15.30 3.11 -1.51
C ALA A 7 14.50 3.92 -2.54
N MET A 8 13.23 3.57 -2.80
CA MET A 8 12.37 4.36 -3.69
C MET A 8 11.78 5.60 -3.02
N LEU A 9 11.40 5.52 -1.74
CA LEU A 9 10.92 6.69 -0.99
C LEU A 9 11.99 7.79 -0.90
N THR A 10 13.26 7.40 -0.92
CA THR A 10 14.41 8.32 -0.91
C THR A 10 15.00 8.56 -2.31
N ALA A 11 14.44 7.95 -3.35
CA ALA A 11 14.94 8.12 -4.71
C ALA A 11 14.68 9.53 -5.23
N PHE A 12 15.63 10.03 -6.00
CA PHE A 12 15.51 11.33 -6.64
C PHE A 12 14.73 11.20 -7.95
N PHE A 13 13.52 11.78 -7.98
CA PHE A 13 12.73 11.93 -9.20
C PHE A 13 12.94 13.34 -9.77
N VAL A 14 13.42 13.40 -11.01
CA VAL A 14 13.66 14.68 -11.72
C VAL A 14 12.34 15.42 -11.95
N SER A 15 11.26 14.68 -12.20
CA SER A 15 9.90 15.19 -12.39
C SER A 15 9.36 15.99 -11.21
N ASP A 16 9.78 15.66 -9.98
CA ASP A 16 9.32 16.37 -8.77
C ASP A 16 9.84 17.82 -8.71
N TYR A 17 10.99 18.08 -9.31
CA TYR A 17 11.62 19.41 -9.34
C TYR A 17 11.43 20.11 -10.68
N ILE A 18 11.39 19.35 -11.76
CA ILE A 18 11.28 19.85 -13.13
C ILE A 18 10.19 19.04 -13.86
N PRO A 19 8.91 19.45 -13.75
CA PRO A 19 7.77 18.65 -14.25
C PRO A 19 7.85 18.28 -15.73
N PHE A 20 8.48 19.11 -16.56
CA PHE A 20 8.63 18.85 -18.00
C PHE A 20 9.73 17.82 -18.34
N MET A 21 10.59 17.45 -17.38
CA MET A 21 11.69 16.48 -17.55
C MET A 21 11.36 15.07 -17.05
N GLY A 22 10.10 14.74 -16.75
CA GLY A 22 9.72 13.40 -16.27
C GLY A 22 10.04 12.23 -17.22
N TRP A 23 10.37 12.50 -18.48
CA TRP A 23 10.90 11.48 -19.39
C TRP A 23 12.25 10.91 -18.93
N ILE A 24 13.04 11.65 -18.14
CA ILE A 24 14.32 11.19 -17.58
C ILE A 24 14.09 10.08 -16.56
N ASP A 25 13.09 10.24 -15.68
CA ASP A 25 12.71 9.21 -14.69
C ASP A 25 12.17 7.94 -15.36
N LYS A 26 11.57 8.09 -16.54
CA LYS A 26 11.10 6.96 -17.35
C LYS A 26 12.25 6.23 -18.03
N LEU A 27 13.27 6.95 -18.50
CA LEU A 27 14.47 6.36 -19.10
C LEU A 27 15.41 5.71 -18.08
N SER A 28 15.51 6.27 -16.88
CA SER A 28 16.29 5.68 -15.77
C SER A 28 15.66 4.39 -15.22
N GLY A 29 14.42 4.09 -15.61
CA GLY A 29 13.68 2.92 -15.14
C GLY A 29 13.10 3.09 -13.74
N LEU A 30 13.18 4.30 -13.15
CA LEU A 30 12.64 4.58 -11.81
C LEU A 30 11.14 4.34 -11.75
N HIS A 31 10.39 4.77 -12.77
CA HIS A 31 8.94 4.49 -12.83
C HIS A 31 8.62 3.00 -12.87
N THR A 32 9.32 2.22 -13.70
CA THR A 32 9.09 0.76 -13.77
C THR A 32 9.39 0.07 -12.44
N ARG A 33 10.47 0.47 -11.76
CA ARG A 33 10.83 -0.08 -10.45
C ARG A 33 9.83 0.32 -9.36
N LEU A 34 9.35 1.57 -9.39
CA LEU A 34 8.31 2.06 -8.50
C LEU A 34 7.00 1.30 -8.71
N ASP A 35 6.55 1.11 -9.96
CA ASP A 35 5.35 0.33 -10.27
C ASP A 35 5.45 -1.11 -9.78
N GLN A 36 6.63 -1.74 -9.91
CA GLN A 36 6.85 -3.09 -9.40
C GLN A 36 6.74 -3.15 -7.88
N ILE A 37 7.35 -2.20 -7.16
CA ILE A 37 7.27 -2.14 -5.70
C ILE A 37 5.83 -1.91 -5.24
N PHE A 38 5.10 -1.00 -5.90
CA PHE A 38 3.69 -0.79 -5.59
C PHE A 38 2.85 -2.04 -5.79
N LYS A 39 3.11 -2.81 -6.85
CA LYS A 39 2.43 -4.08 -7.08
C LYS A 39 2.76 -5.11 -5.98
N GLU A 40 4.03 -5.24 -5.61
CA GLU A 40 4.45 -6.15 -4.52
C GLU A 40 3.78 -5.77 -3.18
N MET A 41 3.68 -4.47 -2.87
CA MET A 41 2.94 -3.98 -1.69
C MET A 41 1.45 -4.30 -1.77
N ASP A 42 0.83 -4.04 -2.92
CA ASP A 42 -0.61 -4.26 -3.10
C ASP A 42 -0.99 -5.73 -2.93
N GLU A 43 -0.16 -6.64 -3.45
CA GLU A 43 -0.30 -8.09 -3.29
C GLU A 43 -0.11 -8.51 -1.83
N PHE A 44 0.93 -7.99 -1.15
CA PHE A 44 1.19 -8.26 0.26
C PHE A 44 0.02 -7.85 1.17
N TYR A 45 -0.50 -6.62 1.03
CA TYR A 45 -1.64 -6.19 1.84
C TYR A 45 -2.95 -6.88 1.44
N GLN A 46 -3.10 -7.31 0.18
CA GLN A 46 -4.24 -8.13 -0.22
C GLN A 46 -4.22 -9.48 0.49
N GLU A 47 -3.05 -10.14 0.59
CA GLU A 47 -2.91 -11.40 1.31
C GLU A 47 -3.30 -11.26 2.78
N ILE A 48 -2.86 -10.19 3.44
CA ILE A 48 -3.27 -9.87 4.82
C ILE A 48 -4.79 -9.69 4.90
N ILE A 49 -5.39 -8.90 4.00
CA ILE A 49 -6.85 -8.70 3.99
C ILE A 49 -7.59 -10.03 3.79
N ASP A 50 -7.14 -10.85 2.84
CA ASP A 50 -7.77 -12.13 2.51
C ASP A 50 -7.69 -13.12 3.69
N GLU A 51 -6.54 -13.18 4.37
CA GLU A 51 -6.37 -13.93 5.61
C GLU A 51 -7.37 -13.47 6.69
N HIS A 52 -7.56 -12.16 6.82
CA HIS A 52 -8.48 -11.60 7.81
C HIS A 52 -9.95 -11.80 7.44
N LEU A 53 -10.27 -12.02 6.17
CA LEU A 53 -11.61 -12.37 5.70
C LEU A 53 -11.92 -13.86 5.85
N ASP A 54 -10.92 -14.74 6.02
CA ASP A 54 -11.14 -16.17 6.23
C ASP A 54 -11.75 -16.44 7.63
N PRO A 55 -12.97 -17.02 7.70
CA PRO A 55 -13.59 -17.36 8.97
C PRO A 55 -12.86 -18.48 9.76
N ASN A 56 -11.92 -19.20 9.15
CA ASN A 56 -11.14 -20.26 9.77
C ASN A 56 -9.73 -19.83 10.18
N ARG A 57 -9.40 -18.54 10.10
CA ARG A 57 -8.05 -18.05 10.43
C ARG A 57 -7.68 -18.31 11.90
N GLN A 58 -6.38 -18.47 12.17
CA GLN A 58 -5.87 -18.55 13.54
C GLN A 58 -5.61 -17.14 14.08
N GLN A 59 -6.21 -16.83 15.22
CA GLN A 59 -6.18 -15.49 15.79
C GLN A 59 -4.78 -15.09 16.28
N SER A 60 -4.16 -14.06 15.67
CA SER A 60 -2.88 -13.44 16.06
C SER A 60 -3.03 -12.01 16.64
N ASN A 61 -1.95 -11.44 17.18
CA ASN A 61 -1.99 -10.11 17.82
C ASN A 61 -1.91 -8.92 16.84
N GLU A 62 -1.43 -9.12 15.61
CA GLU A 62 -1.36 -8.08 14.57
C GLU A 62 -2.75 -7.73 13.99
N GLU A 63 -3.76 -8.51 14.36
CA GLU A 63 -5.11 -8.49 13.77
C GLU A 63 -5.98 -7.30 14.14
N VAL A 64 -5.67 -6.58 15.24
CA VAL A 64 -6.58 -5.58 15.81
C VAL A 64 -6.84 -4.42 14.84
N ILE A 65 -5.82 -3.97 14.09
CA ILE A 65 -5.96 -2.83 13.18
C ILE A 65 -6.73 -3.24 11.92
N VAL A 66 -6.36 -4.37 11.30
CA VAL A 66 -7.01 -4.86 10.08
C VAL A 66 -8.47 -5.20 10.35
N ASP A 67 -8.77 -5.86 11.48
CA ASP A 67 -10.14 -6.18 11.87
C ASP A 67 -10.99 -4.93 12.10
N VAL A 68 -10.45 -3.92 12.78
CA VAL A 68 -11.15 -2.66 13.00
C VAL A 68 -11.44 -1.97 11.66
N LEU A 69 -10.47 -1.92 10.75
CA LEU A 69 -10.66 -1.33 9.42
C LEU A 69 -11.71 -2.08 8.58
N LEU A 70 -11.69 -3.42 8.60
CA LEU A 70 -12.69 -4.24 7.92
C LEU A 70 -14.08 -4.09 8.53
N GLN A 71 -14.19 -4.00 9.86
CA GLN A 71 -15.46 -3.73 10.54
C GLN A 71 -16.00 -2.33 10.20
N LEU A 72 -15.14 -1.31 10.18
CA LEU A 72 -15.49 0.06 9.78
C LEU A 72 -16.03 0.10 8.34
N LYS A 73 -15.38 -0.64 7.42
CA LYS A 73 -15.86 -0.82 6.04
C LYS A 73 -17.24 -1.45 6.01
N LYS A 74 -17.44 -2.56 6.74
CA LYS A 74 -18.71 -3.30 6.74
C LYS A 74 -19.88 -2.50 7.32
N GLN A 75 -19.60 -1.72 8.37
CA GLN A 75 -20.62 -0.91 9.04
C GLN A 75 -20.89 0.42 8.32
N GLN A 76 -20.16 0.73 7.24
CA GLN A 76 -20.26 1.99 6.49
C GLN A 76 -20.24 3.21 7.44
N LEU A 77 -19.38 3.17 8.46
CA LEU A 77 -19.37 4.18 9.52
C LEU A 77 -18.80 5.53 9.08
N PHE A 78 -18.21 5.59 7.89
CA PHE A 78 -17.71 6.81 7.29
C PHE A 78 -18.71 7.39 6.29
N SER A 79 -18.72 8.71 6.18
CA SER A 79 -19.44 9.43 5.11
C SER A 79 -18.87 9.15 3.71
N ILE A 80 -17.77 8.38 3.63
CA ILE A 80 -17.06 7.99 2.42
C ILE A 80 -17.13 6.46 2.32
N ASP A 81 -17.32 5.94 1.10
CA ASP A 81 -17.25 4.50 0.85
C ASP A 81 -15.81 4.01 1.02
N LEU A 82 -15.55 3.31 2.14
CA LEU A 82 -14.22 2.81 2.45
C LEU A 82 -13.89 1.60 1.55
N THR A 83 -12.97 1.73 0.61
CA THR A 83 -12.50 0.65 -0.28
C THR A 83 -11.38 -0.15 0.36
N PHE A 84 -11.05 -1.31 -0.21
CA PHE A 84 -9.86 -2.05 0.21
C PHE A 84 -8.58 -1.26 -0.04
N ASP A 85 -8.51 -0.48 -1.13
CA ASP A 85 -7.36 0.39 -1.41
C ASP A 85 -7.12 1.43 -0.30
N HIS A 86 -8.18 1.99 0.29
CA HIS A 86 -8.05 2.86 1.45
C HIS A 86 -7.48 2.13 2.67
N ILE A 87 -7.91 0.87 2.90
CA ILE A 87 -7.39 0.04 3.99
C ILE A 87 -5.91 -0.27 3.76
N LYS A 88 -5.53 -0.69 2.55
CA LYS A 88 -4.12 -0.95 2.17
C LYS A 88 -3.27 0.31 2.36
N GLY A 89 -3.77 1.49 1.99
CA GLY A 89 -3.07 2.75 2.20
C GLY A 89 -2.83 3.07 3.67
N VAL A 90 -3.81 2.84 4.55
CA VAL A 90 -3.65 3.02 6.01
C VAL A 90 -2.66 2.01 6.59
N LEU A 91 -2.69 0.76 6.13
CA LEU A 91 -1.70 -0.24 6.56
C LEU A 91 -0.30 0.15 6.09
N MET A 92 -0.15 0.64 4.86
CA MET A 92 1.12 1.12 4.34
C MET A 92 1.69 2.26 5.21
N ASP A 93 0.89 3.25 5.57
CA ASP A 93 1.30 4.39 6.41
C ASP A 93 1.64 4.00 7.87
N ASN A 94 0.99 2.98 8.43
CA ASN A 94 1.26 2.56 9.81
C ASN A 94 2.47 1.64 9.95
N TYR A 95 2.85 0.92 8.90
CA TYR A 95 3.92 -0.08 8.92
C TYR A 95 5.17 0.29 8.10
N THR A 96 5.16 1.44 7.42
CA THR A 96 6.30 2.04 6.69
C THR A 96 6.77 3.30 7.39
#